data_AF-A0A2C6M8G1-F1
#
_entry.id   AF-A0A2C6M8G1-F1
#
_cell.length_a   1.000
_cell.length_b   1.000
_cell.length_c   1.000
_cell.angle_alpha   90.00
_cell.angle_beta   90.00
_cell.angle_gamma   90.00
#
_symmetry.space_group_name_H-M   'P 1'
#
loop_
_entity.id
_entity.type
_entity.pdbx_description
1 polymer ?
#
loop_
_entity_poly.entity_id
_entity_poly.type
_entity_poly.pdbx_seq_one_letter_code
_entity_poly.pdbx_strand_id
1 'polypeptide(L)'
;MKKKLIKYNFSTGNEPKYIVVHDTGNPGKGADADAHYRYFNGGNRNASAHYFVDDHSIIQTVEDINASWHCGDGKGQYGITNYNSIGIEICINSDGDYNKAVQNAIELVKFLMKKHNIPLDKVVRHYDASRKNCPGTMSSNNWEKWNWFKGQLKEEAAPASGLYRVRKSWDDAKSQVGAYKVLENAKAECDKNPGYSVFDEKGNKVYPLPSSAPEQPGETQPEQQLTLIMGKTEATAAQMASYA
;
A
#
# COMPACT_ATOMS: atom_id res chain seq x y z
N MET A 1 -9.47 -5.99 12.54
CA MET A 1 -9.02 -4.58 12.72
C MET A 1 -9.01 -4.24 14.21
N LYS A 2 -7.91 -3.68 14.73
CA LYS A 2 -7.73 -3.20 16.10
C LYS A 2 -7.65 -1.67 16.10
N LYS A 3 -8.19 -1.00 17.12
CA LYS A 3 -8.04 0.45 17.30
C LYS A 3 -7.02 0.74 18.41
N LYS A 4 -5.94 1.43 18.07
CA LYS A 4 -4.85 1.84 18.98
C LYS A 4 -4.48 3.28 18.67
N LEU A 5 -5.23 4.22 19.24
CA LEU A 5 -5.09 5.64 18.91
C LEU A 5 -3.78 6.21 19.45
N ILE A 6 -3.08 6.97 18.61
CA ILE A 6 -1.83 7.64 18.96
C ILE A 6 -2.11 8.93 19.75
N LYS A 7 -1.15 9.35 20.59
CA LYS A 7 -1.25 10.57 21.41
C LYS A 7 -0.79 11.86 20.72
N TYR A 8 -0.04 11.72 19.62
CA TYR A 8 0.63 12.81 18.89
C TYR A 8 0.37 12.66 17.39
N ASN A 9 0.82 13.61 16.56
CA ASN A 9 0.85 13.48 15.10
C ASN A 9 -0.49 13.51 14.37
N PHE A 10 -1.48 14.23 14.87
CA PHE A 10 -2.75 14.43 14.17
C PHE A 10 -3.33 15.80 14.53
N SER A 11 -4.27 16.25 13.71
CA SER A 11 -5.06 17.45 13.95
C SER A 11 -6.54 17.09 14.05
N THR A 12 -7.31 17.87 14.79
CA THR A 12 -8.77 17.69 14.82
C THR A 12 -9.39 18.08 13.49
N GLY A 13 -10.44 17.37 13.09
CA GLY A 13 -11.16 17.61 11.85
C GLY A 13 -10.57 16.89 10.65
N ASN A 14 -11.45 16.22 9.91
CA ASN A 14 -11.19 15.59 8.62
C ASN A 14 -12.56 15.39 7.94
N GLU A 15 -12.63 15.62 6.64
CA GLU A 15 -13.79 15.33 5.82
C GLU A 15 -13.37 14.40 4.68
N PRO A 16 -13.26 13.08 4.94
CA PRO A 16 -12.71 12.12 3.98
C PRO A 16 -13.44 12.13 2.64
N LYS A 17 -12.74 12.58 1.60
CA LYS A 17 -13.15 12.52 0.18
C LYS A 17 -12.25 11.59 -0.62
N TYR A 18 -11.08 11.25 -0.08
CA TYR A 18 -10.07 10.40 -0.71
C TYR A 18 -9.58 9.33 0.26
N ILE A 19 -9.09 8.23 -0.30
CA ILE A 19 -8.26 7.25 0.41
C ILE A 19 -6.89 7.27 -0.26
N VAL A 20 -5.85 7.61 0.49
CA VAL A 20 -4.46 7.66 -0.02
C VAL A 20 -3.72 6.42 0.47
N VAL A 21 -3.31 5.59 -0.48
CA VAL A 21 -2.55 4.37 -0.22
C VAL A 21 -1.05 4.67 -0.27
N HIS A 22 -0.35 4.14 0.73
CA HIS A 22 1.10 4.24 0.94
C HIS A 22 1.66 2.84 1.18
N ASP A 23 2.98 2.74 1.15
CA ASP A 23 3.71 1.69 1.83
C ASP A 23 4.73 2.30 2.78
N THR A 24 5.08 1.55 3.83
CA THR A 24 5.85 2.10 4.94
C THR A 24 7.26 2.51 4.55
N GLY A 25 7.75 2.06 3.38
CA GLY A 25 9.14 2.22 2.95
C GLY A 25 10.15 1.56 3.90
N ASN A 26 9.68 0.71 4.82
CA ASN A 26 10.48 0.11 5.86
C ASN A 26 10.47 -1.42 5.74
N PRO A 27 11.45 -2.01 5.03
CA PRO A 27 11.57 -3.46 4.89
C PRO A 27 12.22 -4.14 6.11
N GLY A 28 12.57 -3.39 7.15
CA GLY A 28 13.23 -3.92 8.33
C GLY A 28 12.42 -5.04 9.00
N LYS A 29 13.09 -6.10 9.43
CA LYS A 29 12.49 -7.20 10.19
C LYS A 29 11.74 -6.67 11.41
N GLY A 30 10.49 -7.11 11.59
CA GLY A 30 9.61 -6.69 12.69
C GLY A 30 8.98 -5.30 12.52
N ALA A 31 9.13 -4.64 11.37
CA ALA A 31 8.45 -3.38 11.07
C ALA A 31 6.97 -3.58 10.69
N ASP A 32 6.24 -4.34 11.51
CA ASP A 32 4.82 -4.64 11.38
C ASP A 32 3.92 -3.43 11.75
N ALA A 33 2.59 -3.59 11.68
CA ALA A 33 1.65 -2.51 11.99
C ALA A 33 1.76 -2.06 13.46
N ASP A 34 2.02 -3.01 14.37
CA ASP A 34 2.13 -2.78 15.80
C ASP A 34 3.41 -1.97 16.13
N ALA A 35 4.51 -2.20 15.40
CA ALA A 35 5.74 -1.43 15.47
C ALA A 35 5.55 0.02 15.00
N HIS A 36 4.85 0.22 13.90
CA HIS A 36 4.52 1.58 13.41
C HIS A 36 3.63 2.32 14.39
N TYR A 37 2.61 1.66 14.97
CA TYR A 37 1.84 2.24 16.07
C TYR A 37 2.75 2.68 17.23
N ARG A 38 3.65 1.81 17.72
CA ARG A 38 4.56 2.15 18.83
C ARG A 38 5.44 3.36 18.48
N TYR A 39 5.94 3.41 17.25
CA TYR A 39 6.81 4.50 16.77
C TYR A 39 6.09 5.87 16.77
N PHE A 40 4.89 5.93 16.18
CA PHE A 40 4.10 7.17 16.09
C PHE A 40 3.42 7.54 17.41
N ASN A 41 3.18 6.58 18.31
CA ASN A 41 2.65 6.86 19.64
C ASN A 41 3.73 7.30 20.65
N GLY A 42 5.00 6.96 20.39
CA GLY A 42 6.12 7.25 21.28
C GLY A 42 6.54 8.73 21.32
N GLY A 43 6.06 9.57 20.41
CA GLY A 43 6.37 11.00 20.39
C GLY A 43 5.92 11.71 19.12
N ASN A 44 6.13 13.03 19.06
CA ASN A 44 5.90 13.80 17.84
C ASN A 44 6.96 13.44 16.77
N ARG A 45 6.49 13.05 15.60
CA ARG A 45 7.23 12.65 14.40
C ARG A 45 6.91 13.55 13.20
N ASN A 46 6.00 14.52 13.36
CA ASN A 46 5.46 15.35 12.28
C ASN A 46 4.92 14.52 11.10
N ALA A 47 4.48 13.29 11.37
CA ALA A 47 3.92 12.37 10.40
C ALA A 47 3.08 11.31 11.11
N SER A 48 2.08 10.77 10.43
CA SER A 48 1.27 9.62 10.87
C SER A 48 0.41 9.10 9.74
N ALA A 49 -0.20 7.93 9.91
CA ALA A 49 -1.28 7.43 9.05
C ALA A 49 -2.53 7.15 9.88
N HIS A 50 -3.67 6.97 9.22
CA HIS A 50 -4.89 6.51 9.90
C HIS A 50 -4.83 5.01 10.17
N TYR A 51 -4.25 4.25 9.24
CA TYR A 51 -4.17 2.79 9.31
C TYR A 51 -2.78 2.29 8.93
N PHE A 52 -2.30 1.28 9.66
CA PHE A 52 -1.18 0.43 9.28
C PHE A 52 -1.69 -0.99 9.07
N VAL A 53 -1.26 -1.62 7.97
CA VAL A 53 -1.75 -2.94 7.53
C VAL A 53 -0.57 -3.86 7.26
N ASP A 54 -0.46 -4.95 8.00
CA ASP A 54 0.48 -6.03 7.74
C ASP A 54 -0.27 -7.32 7.34
N ASP A 55 0.45 -8.44 7.27
CA ASP A 55 -0.08 -9.73 6.84
C ASP A 55 -1.06 -10.38 7.83
N HIS A 56 -1.07 -9.96 9.09
CA HIS A 56 -1.86 -10.59 10.15
C HIS A 56 -2.75 -9.60 10.93
N SER A 57 -2.61 -8.30 10.70
CA SER A 57 -3.25 -7.26 11.48
C SER A 57 -3.50 -5.97 10.69
N ILE A 58 -4.56 -5.27 11.11
CA ILE A 58 -4.88 -3.90 10.69
C ILE A 58 -5.03 -3.09 11.97
N ILE A 59 -4.24 -2.03 12.11
CA ILE A 59 -4.27 -1.14 13.27
C ILE A 59 -4.69 0.26 12.85
N GLN A 60 -5.80 0.74 13.40
CA GLN A 60 -6.23 2.12 13.30
C GLN A 60 -5.51 2.97 14.35
N THR A 61 -4.72 3.94 13.91
CA THR A 61 -3.91 4.82 14.74
C THR A 61 -4.48 6.22 14.91
N VAL A 62 -5.28 6.71 13.94
CA VAL A 62 -5.97 8.00 14.02
C VAL A 62 -7.44 7.77 13.71
N GLU A 63 -8.34 8.47 14.43
CA GLU A 63 -9.77 8.47 14.12
C GLU A 63 -10.03 9.08 12.74
N ASP A 64 -10.95 8.52 11.95
CA ASP A 64 -11.25 9.01 10.59
C ASP A 64 -11.72 10.47 10.58
N ILE A 65 -12.25 10.97 11.70
CA ILE A 65 -12.71 12.35 11.88
C ILE A 65 -11.57 13.35 12.16
N ASN A 66 -10.35 12.86 12.33
CA ASN A 66 -9.15 13.65 12.61
C ASN A 66 -8.16 13.48 11.48
N ALA A 67 -7.46 14.55 11.11
CA ALA A 67 -6.46 14.52 10.07
C ALA A 67 -5.17 13.86 10.57
N SER A 68 -4.79 12.72 9.98
CA SER A 68 -3.42 12.20 10.09
C SER A 68 -2.48 12.98 9.17
N TRP A 69 -1.19 13.06 9.51
CA TRP A 69 -0.21 13.85 8.75
C TRP A 69 0.59 12.95 7.79
N HIS A 70 0.03 12.61 6.62
CA HIS A 70 0.55 11.51 5.78
C HIS A 70 0.94 11.88 4.35
N CYS A 71 0.18 12.75 3.66
CA CYS A 71 0.32 12.87 2.20
C CYS A 71 1.20 14.03 1.72
N GLY A 72 1.77 14.81 2.65
CA GLY A 72 2.58 15.99 2.32
C GLY A 72 1.88 16.84 1.28
N ASP A 73 0.76 17.47 1.67
CA ASP A 73 -0.31 17.99 0.80
C ASP A 73 0.08 18.97 -0.32
N GLY A 74 1.36 19.32 -0.47
CA GLY A 74 1.86 20.19 -1.52
C GLY A 74 1.17 21.56 -1.52
N LYS A 75 0.72 22.03 -0.34
CA LYS A 75 -0.13 23.22 -0.17
C LYS A 75 -1.49 23.11 -0.89
N GLY A 76 -1.99 21.90 -1.07
CA GLY A 76 -3.27 21.59 -1.70
C GLY A 76 -3.28 21.62 -3.23
N GLN A 77 -2.11 21.66 -3.89
CA GLN A 77 -2.00 21.82 -5.35
C GLN A 77 -2.85 20.81 -6.15
N TYR A 78 -3.00 19.58 -5.65
CA TYR A 78 -3.75 18.50 -6.31
C TYR A 78 -5.12 18.22 -5.68
N GLY A 79 -5.56 19.07 -4.74
CA GLY A 79 -6.85 18.95 -4.06
C GLY A 79 -6.96 17.75 -3.09
N ILE A 80 -5.87 17.04 -2.82
CA ILE A 80 -5.78 15.94 -1.86
C ILE A 80 -4.92 16.41 -0.68
N THR A 81 -5.48 16.41 0.52
CA THR A 81 -4.84 16.95 1.73
C THR A 81 -5.00 16.01 2.91
N ASN A 82 -4.26 16.28 3.98
CA ASN A 82 -4.40 15.57 5.25
C ASN A 82 -5.82 15.71 5.87
N TYR A 83 -6.55 16.77 5.51
CA TYR A 83 -7.87 17.12 6.08
C TYR A 83 -9.06 16.66 5.22
N ASN A 84 -8.81 16.02 4.08
CA ASN A 84 -9.87 15.46 3.24
C ASN A 84 -9.59 14.01 2.81
N SER A 85 -8.72 13.31 3.54
CA SER A 85 -8.32 11.97 3.14
C SER A 85 -7.99 11.05 4.30
N ILE A 86 -8.06 9.74 4.02
CA ILE A 86 -7.66 8.67 4.92
C ILE A 86 -6.37 8.06 4.38
N GLY A 87 -5.29 8.14 5.16
CA GLY A 87 -3.98 7.54 4.86
C GLY A 87 -3.88 6.10 5.35
N ILE A 88 -3.53 5.18 4.45
CA ILE A 88 -3.32 3.75 4.73
C ILE A 88 -1.89 3.37 4.35
N GLU A 89 -1.13 2.87 5.32
CA GLU A 89 0.23 2.37 5.15
C GLU A 89 0.25 0.84 5.08
N ILE A 90 0.72 0.29 3.96
CA ILE A 90 0.95 -1.15 3.81
C ILE A 90 2.37 -1.46 4.31
N CYS A 91 2.48 -2.33 5.31
CA CYS A 91 3.76 -2.80 5.85
C CYS A 91 4.48 -3.69 4.83
N ILE A 92 5.80 -3.51 4.72
CA ILE A 92 6.67 -4.22 3.77
C ILE A 92 7.83 -4.94 4.46
N ASN A 93 7.72 -5.17 5.78
CA ASN A 93 8.76 -5.82 6.58
C ASN A 93 9.13 -7.20 6.03
N SER A 94 10.43 -7.50 5.98
CA SER A 94 10.97 -8.68 5.30
C SER A 94 10.52 -10.03 5.90
N ASP A 95 10.05 -10.03 7.14
CA ASP A 95 9.52 -11.20 7.85
C ASP A 95 7.99 -11.33 7.79
N GLY A 96 7.30 -10.43 7.06
CA GLY A 96 5.86 -10.51 6.81
C GLY A 96 5.54 -10.96 5.38
N ASP A 97 4.34 -11.52 5.19
CA ASP A 97 3.80 -11.81 3.86
C ASP A 97 3.21 -10.54 3.22
N TYR A 98 4.02 -9.86 2.41
CA TYR A 98 3.59 -8.66 1.68
C TYR A 98 2.34 -8.88 0.81
N ASN A 99 2.15 -10.06 0.23
CA ASN A 99 0.96 -10.32 -0.58
C ASN A 99 -0.29 -10.40 0.30
N LYS A 100 -0.18 -10.99 1.49
CA LYS A 100 -1.28 -10.98 2.46
C LYS A 100 -1.54 -9.57 3.01
N ALA A 101 -0.51 -8.77 3.25
CA ALA A 101 -0.67 -7.37 3.65
C ALA A 101 -1.42 -6.55 2.59
N VAL A 102 -1.09 -6.72 1.30
CA VAL A 102 -1.81 -6.07 0.19
C VAL A 102 -3.27 -6.53 0.11
N GLN A 103 -3.55 -7.82 0.34
CA GLN A 103 -4.94 -8.33 0.39
C GLN A 103 -5.73 -7.74 1.56
N ASN A 104 -5.14 -7.68 2.75
CA ASN A 104 -5.75 -7.03 3.91
C ASN A 104 -6.03 -5.54 3.63
N ALA A 105 -5.13 -4.87 2.90
CA ALA A 105 -5.31 -3.48 2.50
C ALA A 105 -6.46 -3.31 1.49
N ILE A 106 -6.64 -4.23 0.54
CA ILE A 106 -7.78 -4.24 -0.40
C ILE A 106 -9.10 -4.33 0.39
N GLU A 107 -9.19 -5.24 1.36
CA GLU A 107 -10.37 -5.41 2.21
C GLU A 107 -10.67 -4.14 3.02
N LEU A 108 -9.63 -3.54 3.61
CA LEU A 108 -9.75 -2.29 4.35
C LEU A 108 -10.22 -1.13 3.46
N VAL A 109 -9.64 -0.98 2.26
CA VAL A 109 -10.02 0.09 1.34
C VAL A 109 -11.47 -0.07 0.90
N LYS A 110 -11.92 -1.28 0.54
CA LYS A 110 -13.34 -1.55 0.23
C LYS A 110 -14.26 -1.17 1.38
N PHE A 111 -13.89 -1.54 2.60
CA PHE A 111 -14.64 -1.17 3.80
C PHE A 111 -14.75 0.35 3.96
N LEU A 112 -13.63 1.07 3.80
CA LEU A 112 -13.58 2.52 3.94
C LEU A 112 -14.31 3.27 2.82
N MET A 113 -14.22 2.79 1.59
CA MET A 113 -14.99 3.30 0.45
C MET A 113 -16.49 3.26 0.77
N LYS A 114 -16.99 2.12 1.23
CA LYS A 114 -18.40 1.97 1.62
C LYS A 114 -18.77 2.83 2.83
N LYS A 115 -17.93 2.83 3.88
CA LYS A 115 -18.18 3.56 5.13
C LYS A 115 -18.32 5.06 4.92
N HIS A 116 -17.47 5.63 4.06
CA HIS A 116 -17.39 7.07 3.83
C HIS A 116 -17.99 7.52 2.50
N ASN A 117 -18.63 6.61 1.76
CA ASN A 117 -19.17 6.86 0.42
C ASN A 117 -18.12 7.47 -0.54
N ILE A 118 -16.90 6.93 -0.49
CA ILE A 118 -15.78 7.37 -1.34
C ILE A 118 -15.75 6.49 -2.60
N PRO A 119 -15.95 7.07 -3.79
CA PRO A 119 -15.96 6.31 -5.03
C PRO A 119 -14.56 5.82 -5.41
N LEU A 120 -14.49 4.81 -6.28
CA LEU A 120 -13.25 4.14 -6.64
C LEU A 120 -12.18 5.11 -7.18
N ASP A 121 -12.54 6.08 -8.00
CA ASP A 121 -11.62 7.06 -8.60
C ASP A 121 -10.94 7.95 -7.54
N LYS A 122 -11.51 8.05 -6.34
CA LYS A 122 -10.96 8.76 -5.18
C LYS A 122 -10.07 7.91 -4.27
N VAL A 123 -9.85 6.64 -4.62
CA VAL A 123 -8.73 5.86 -4.09
C VAL A 123 -7.49 6.13 -4.92
N VAL A 124 -6.49 6.74 -4.28
CA VAL A 124 -5.33 7.35 -4.95
C VAL A 124 -4.03 6.94 -4.27
N ARG A 125 -2.89 7.16 -4.94
CA ARG A 125 -1.55 6.97 -4.38
C ARG A 125 -1.11 8.23 -3.63
N HIS A 126 -0.13 8.12 -2.75
CA HIS A 126 0.60 9.30 -2.28
C HIS A 126 1.19 10.09 -3.46
N TYR A 127 1.67 9.40 -4.50
CA TYR A 127 2.10 10.03 -5.75
C TYR A 127 1.06 10.97 -6.33
N ASP A 128 -0.23 10.64 -6.24
CA ASP A 128 -1.29 11.47 -6.78
C ASP A 128 -1.49 12.76 -5.96
N ALA A 129 -1.22 12.70 -4.66
CA ALA A 129 -1.37 13.82 -3.73
C ALA A 129 -0.19 14.81 -3.72
N SER A 130 1.05 14.34 -3.95
CA SER A 130 2.26 15.18 -3.79
C SER A 130 3.39 14.90 -4.76
N ARG A 131 3.23 13.94 -5.68
CA ARG A 131 4.27 13.41 -6.58
C ARG A 131 5.38 12.61 -5.89
N LYS A 132 5.31 12.35 -4.57
CA LYS A 132 6.20 11.38 -3.91
C LYS A 132 6.01 10.01 -4.56
N ASN A 133 7.10 9.33 -4.96
CA ASN A 133 7.02 7.96 -5.49
C ASN A 133 6.62 6.96 -4.39
N CYS A 134 5.33 6.90 -4.09
CA CYS A 134 4.74 6.07 -3.03
C CYS A 134 3.28 5.71 -3.41
N PRO A 135 2.84 4.45 -3.27
CA PRO A 135 3.56 3.30 -2.69
C PRO A 135 4.70 2.81 -3.59
N GLY A 136 5.92 2.81 -3.06
CA GLY A 136 7.15 2.55 -3.83
C GLY A 136 7.19 1.13 -4.39
N THR A 137 6.73 0.16 -3.60
CA THR A 137 6.62 -1.26 -3.97
C THR A 137 5.65 -1.56 -5.11
N MET A 138 4.79 -0.60 -5.47
CA MET A 138 3.86 -0.72 -6.59
C MET A 138 4.22 0.17 -7.79
N SER A 139 5.37 0.86 -7.76
CA SER A 139 5.75 1.87 -8.76
C SER A 139 6.38 1.31 -10.04
N SER A 140 6.95 0.09 -9.98
CA SER A 140 7.58 -0.57 -11.12
C SER A 140 6.61 -0.82 -12.29
N ASN A 141 7.17 -1.00 -13.49
CA ASN A 141 6.43 -1.30 -14.72
C ASN A 141 5.27 -0.33 -14.98
N ASN A 142 5.55 0.98 -14.83
CA ASN A 142 4.53 2.02 -15.00
C ASN A 142 3.28 1.76 -14.13
N TRP A 143 3.50 1.48 -12.84
CA TRP A 143 2.44 1.28 -11.85
C TRP A 143 1.53 0.06 -12.10
N GLU A 144 2.04 -0.99 -12.74
CA GLU A 144 1.28 -2.21 -13.05
C GLU A 144 0.59 -2.81 -11.81
N LYS A 145 1.32 -2.95 -10.70
CA LYS A 145 0.77 -3.50 -9.46
C LYS A 145 -0.29 -2.60 -8.83
N TRP A 146 -0.13 -1.28 -8.92
CA TRP A 146 -1.15 -0.33 -8.48
C TRP A 146 -2.41 -0.43 -9.33
N ASN A 147 -2.27 -0.55 -10.65
CA ASN A 147 -3.42 -0.73 -11.55
C ASN A 147 -4.16 -2.04 -11.25
N TRP A 148 -3.41 -3.12 -10.97
CA TRP A 148 -3.99 -4.37 -10.48
C TRP A 148 -4.72 -4.17 -9.14
N PHE A 149 -4.10 -3.51 -8.16
CA PHE A 149 -4.70 -3.20 -6.85
C PHE A 149 -6.02 -2.44 -7.00
N LYS A 150 -6.03 -1.37 -7.80
CA LYS A 150 -7.23 -0.61 -8.15
C LYS A 150 -8.29 -1.46 -8.85
N GLY A 151 -7.87 -2.39 -9.69
CA GLY A 151 -8.75 -3.38 -10.31
C GLY A 151 -9.49 -4.23 -9.28
N GLN A 152 -8.80 -4.66 -8.22
CA GLN A 152 -9.40 -5.46 -7.14
C GLN A 152 -10.44 -4.69 -6.31
N LEU A 153 -10.40 -3.35 -6.32
CA LEU A 153 -11.31 -2.49 -5.56
C LEU A 153 -12.64 -2.22 -6.26
N LYS A 154 -12.76 -2.53 -7.55
CA LYS A 154 -14.05 -2.42 -8.24
C LYS A 154 -15.07 -3.22 -7.45
N GLU A 155 -16.20 -2.60 -7.12
CA GLU A 155 -17.35 -3.33 -6.62
C GLU A 155 -17.76 -4.28 -7.73
N GLU A 156 -17.35 -5.53 -7.60
CA GLU A 156 -18.13 -6.60 -8.19
C GLU A 156 -19.39 -6.66 -7.36
N ALA A 157 -20.56 -6.45 -7.99
CA ALA A 157 -21.81 -6.93 -7.44
C ALA A 157 -21.53 -8.31 -6.85
N ALA A 158 -21.82 -8.49 -5.56
CA ALA A 158 -21.65 -9.77 -4.88
C ALA A 158 -22.04 -10.87 -5.86
N PRO A 159 -21.21 -11.90 -6.11
CA PRO A 159 -21.61 -12.92 -7.04
C PRO A 159 -22.89 -13.54 -6.48
N ALA A 160 -24.01 -13.18 -7.08
CA ALA A 160 -25.14 -14.08 -7.12
C ALA A 160 -24.58 -15.31 -7.85
N SER A 161 -24.20 -16.33 -7.07
CA SER A 161 -23.93 -17.72 -7.48
C SER A 161 -22.53 -18.17 -7.96
N GLY A 162 -21.50 -17.33 -7.95
CA GLY A 162 -20.25 -17.66 -8.65
C GLY A 162 -19.14 -18.47 -7.93
N LEU A 163 -18.37 -19.29 -8.69
CA LEU A 163 -17.23 -20.10 -8.20
C LEU A 163 -15.85 -19.49 -8.56
N TYR A 164 -14.93 -19.43 -7.59
CA TYR A 164 -13.50 -19.18 -7.80
C TYR A 164 -12.81 -20.43 -8.34
N ARG A 165 -12.07 -20.31 -9.44
CA ARG A 165 -11.46 -21.44 -10.15
C ARG A 165 -9.94 -21.42 -10.00
N VAL A 166 -9.35 -22.57 -9.70
CA VAL A 166 -7.89 -22.71 -9.55
C VAL A 166 -7.34 -23.39 -10.80
N ARG A 167 -6.56 -22.67 -11.60
CA ARG A 167 -6.07 -23.08 -12.94
C ARG A 167 -4.68 -22.50 -13.22
N LYS A 168 -3.95 -23.01 -14.21
CA LYS A 168 -2.68 -22.38 -14.68
C LYS A 168 -2.92 -21.06 -15.40
N SER A 169 -3.95 -21.01 -16.24
CA SER A 169 -4.47 -19.80 -16.88
C SER A 169 -5.98 -19.89 -17.04
N TRP A 170 -6.64 -18.77 -17.34
CA TRP A 170 -8.08 -18.77 -17.57
C TRP A 170 -8.46 -19.65 -18.77
N ASP A 171 -7.70 -19.52 -19.86
CA ASP A 171 -7.90 -20.24 -21.12
C ASP A 171 -7.56 -21.74 -21.02
N ASP A 172 -6.72 -22.14 -20.07
CA ASP A 172 -6.41 -23.55 -19.79
C ASP A 172 -7.43 -24.16 -18.81
N ALA A 173 -8.67 -24.32 -19.27
CA ALA A 173 -9.73 -24.94 -18.49
C ALA A 173 -9.42 -26.39 -18.05
N LYS A 174 -8.58 -27.11 -18.81
CA LYS A 174 -8.19 -28.50 -18.51
C LYS A 174 -7.27 -28.60 -17.31
N SER A 175 -6.49 -27.54 -17.04
CA SER A 175 -5.67 -27.50 -15.83
C SER A 175 -6.48 -27.39 -14.54
N GLN A 176 -7.80 -27.15 -14.56
CA GLN A 176 -8.54 -26.83 -13.33
C GLN A 176 -8.42 -27.91 -12.25
N VAL A 177 -7.86 -27.52 -11.09
CA VAL A 177 -7.72 -28.40 -9.91
C VAL A 177 -8.85 -28.20 -8.89
N GLY A 178 -9.57 -27.08 -8.95
CA GLY A 178 -10.70 -26.86 -8.05
C GLY A 178 -11.59 -25.67 -8.44
N ALA A 179 -12.80 -25.66 -7.86
CA ALA A 179 -13.77 -24.57 -7.96
C ALA A 179 -14.48 -24.38 -6.61
N TYR A 180 -14.44 -23.16 -6.06
CA TYR A 180 -14.83 -22.90 -4.67
C TYR A 180 -15.75 -21.69 -4.57
N LYS A 181 -16.79 -21.78 -3.73
CA LYS A 181 -17.62 -20.60 -3.40
C LYS A 181 -16.92 -19.59 -2.50
N VAL A 182 -15.90 -20.03 -1.75
CA VAL A 182 -15.16 -19.23 -0.78
C VAL A 182 -13.74 -19.00 -1.30
N LEU A 183 -13.34 -17.73 -1.45
CA LEU A 183 -12.03 -17.35 -2.00
C LEU A 183 -10.86 -17.95 -1.20
N GLU A 184 -10.92 -17.95 0.13
CA GLU A 184 -9.84 -18.49 0.97
C GLU A 184 -9.60 -19.99 0.71
N ASN A 185 -10.65 -20.76 0.40
CA ASN A 185 -10.48 -22.17 0.04
C ASN A 185 -9.78 -22.31 -1.32
N ALA A 186 -10.10 -21.43 -2.28
CA ALA A 186 -9.42 -21.41 -3.58
C ALA A 186 -7.95 -20.99 -3.46
N LYS A 187 -7.64 -20.00 -2.61
CA LYS A 187 -6.26 -19.60 -2.32
C LYS A 187 -5.47 -20.76 -1.70
N ALA A 188 -6.03 -21.42 -0.68
CA ALA A 188 -5.40 -22.56 -0.04
C ALA A 188 -5.15 -23.74 -0.99
N GLU A 189 -6.01 -23.94 -2.00
CA GLU A 189 -5.75 -24.91 -3.07
C GLU A 189 -4.65 -24.43 -4.01
N CYS A 190 -4.70 -23.17 -4.44
CA CYS A 190 -3.68 -22.57 -5.30
C CYS A 190 -2.27 -22.65 -4.67
N ASP A 191 -2.15 -22.45 -3.37
CA ASP A 191 -0.88 -22.53 -2.62
C ASP A 191 -0.25 -23.92 -2.63
N LYS A 192 -1.06 -24.96 -2.77
CA LYS A 192 -0.58 -26.35 -2.89
C LYS A 192 -0.17 -26.72 -4.31
N ASN A 193 -0.48 -25.87 -5.29
CA ASN A 193 -0.30 -26.14 -6.71
C ASN A 193 0.61 -25.07 -7.36
N PRO A 194 1.94 -25.23 -7.32
CA PRO A 194 2.87 -24.28 -7.94
C PRO A 194 2.56 -24.02 -9.41
N GLY A 195 2.58 -22.75 -9.82
CA GLY A 195 2.25 -22.31 -11.19
C GLY A 195 0.75 -22.14 -11.46
N TYR A 196 -0.11 -22.31 -10.45
CA TYR A 196 -1.53 -22.05 -10.56
C TYR A 196 -1.88 -20.62 -10.11
N SER A 197 -3.10 -20.23 -10.44
CA SER A 197 -3.71 -18.97 -10.08
C SER A 197 -5.19 -19.19 -9.78
N VAL A 198 -5.75 -18.36 -8.91
CA VAL A 198 -7.19 -18.29 -8.67
C VAL A 198 -7.78 -17.25 -9.60
N PHE A 199 -8.87 -17.61 -10.26
CA PHE A 199 -9.63 -16.75 -11.14
C PHE A 199 -11.07 -16.61 -10.63
N ASP A 200 -11.65 -15.43 -10.79
CA ASP A 200 -13.10 -15.24 -10.62
C ASP A 200 -13.87 -15.78 -11.84
N GLU A 201 -15.21 -15.70 -11.82
CA GLU A 201 -16.04 -16.20 -12.92
C GLU A 201 -15.89 -15.43 -14.23
N LYS A 202 -15.35 -14.21 -14.18
CA LYS A 202 -15.07 -13.39 -15.35
C LYS A 202 -13.68 -13.65 -15.93
N GLY A 203 -12.90 -14.50 -15.28
CA GLY A 203 -11.53 -14.83 -15.67
C GLY A 203 -10.48 -13.84 -15.20
N ASN A 204 -10.80 -12.95 -14.26
CA ASN A 204 -9.78 -12.09 -13.68
C ASN A 204 -8.95 -12.91 -12.70
N LYS A 205 -7.62 -12.80 -12.80
CA LYS A 205 -6.70 -13.39 -11.83
C LYS A 205 -6.77 -12.63 -10.50
N VAL A 206 -7.17 -13.32 -9.44
CA VAL A 206 -7.28 -12.77 -8.07
C VAL A 206 -6.17 -13.26 -7.13
N TYR A 207 -5.42 -14.30 -7.51
CA TYR A 207 -4.30 -14.85 -6.73
C TYR A 207 -3.37 -15.73 -7.60
N PRO A 208 -2.06 -15.88 -7.31
CA PRO A 208 -1.25 -15.02 -6.43
C PRO A 208 -1.16 -13.61 -6.99
N LEU A 209 -0.82 -12.64 -6.15
CA LEU A 209 -0.67 -11.26 -6.61
C LEU A 209 0.43 -11.16 -7.67
N PRO A 210 0.35 -10.21 -8.62
CA PRO A 210 1.49 -9.91 -9.47
C PRO A 210 2.72 -9.66 -8.59
N SER A 211 3.79 -10.38 -8.90
CA SER A 211 5.05 -10.28 -8.18
C SER A 211 5.55 -8.84 -8.25
N SER A 212 5.91 -8.31 -7.09
CA SER A 212 6.81 -7.17 -6.96
C SER A 212 7.83 -7.53 -5.89
N ALA A 213 8.46 -8.69 -6.02
CA ALA A 213 9.71 -8.91 -5.31
C ALA A 213 10.77 -8.04 -6.00
N PRO A 214 11.50 -7.17 -5.27
CA PRO A 214 12.68 -6.56 -5.84
C PRO A 214 13.63 -7.70 -6.24
N GLU A 215 14.06 -7.71 -7.50
CA GLU A 215 15.30 -8.36 -7.85
C GLU A 215 16.36 -7.72 -6.95
N GLN A 216 16.87 -8.48 -5.97
CA GLN A 216 18.05 -8.02 -5.24
C GLN A 216 19.14 -7.86 -6.30
N PRO A 217 19.73 -6.67 -6.48
CA PRO A 217 20.94 -6.58 -7.28
C PRO A 217 21.96 -7.51 -6.62
N GLY A 218 22.35 -8.54 -7.35
CA GLY A 218 23.38 -9.47 -6.92
C GLY A 218 24.63 -8.71 -6.50
N GLU A 219 25.32 -9.27 -5.51
CA GLU A 219 26.64 -8.85 -5.08
C GLU A 219 27.50 -8.44 -6.28
N THR A 220 27.85 -7.16 -6.34
CA THR A 220 29.08 -6.72 -7.00
C THR A 220 29.79 -5.75 -6.08
N GLN A 221 30.96 -6.19 -5.62
CA GLN A 221 31.93 -5.43 -4.84
C GLN A 221 32.57 -4.31 -5.68
N PRO A 222 33.28 -3.36 -5.02
CA PRO A 222 33.24 -1.94 -5.37
C PRO A 222 34.32 -1.50 -6.37
N GLU A 223 34.12 -0.26 -6.82
CA GLU A 223 35.07 0.68 -7.41
C GLU A 223 34.92 1.00 -8.90
N GLN A 224 35.12 2.30 -9.17
CA GLN A 224 35.34 2.98 -10.44
C GLN A 224 34.12 3.48 -11.22
N GLN A 225 33.67 4.71 -10.90
CA GLN A 225 33.72 5.79 -11.89
C GLN A 225 33.67 7.20 -11.24
N LEU A 226 34.86 7.68 -10.85
CA LEU A 226 35.32 9.05 -11.08
C LEU A 226 35.23 9.33 -12.61
N THR A 227 34.90 10.47 -13.22
CA THR A 227 34.95 11.91 -12.87
C THR A 227 34.26 12.67 -14.03
N LEU A 228 33.45 13.71 -13.76
CA LEU A 228 33.29 14.98 -14.50
C LEU A 228 32.10 15.69 -13.81
N ILE A 229 32.20 16.85 -13.17
CA ILE A 229 32.87 18.11 -13.50
C ILE A 229 33.16 18.80 -12.14
N MET A 230 34.42 19.07 -11.82
CA MET A 230 34.82 20.03 -10.78
C MET A 230 35.37 21.31 -11.42
N GLY A 231 35.10 22.44 -10.76
CA GLY A 231 35.69 23.75 -11.01
C GLY A 231 34.60 24.75 -11.37
N LYS A 232 34.28 25.76 -10.57
CA LYS A 232 35.04 26.69 -9.71
C LYS A 232 33.96 27.35 -8.80
N THR A 233 34.13 27.76 -7.55
CA THR A 233 35.21 28.45 -6.83
C THR A 233 34.81 28.51 -5.34
N GLU A 234 35.80 28.55 -4.46
CA GLU A 234 35.70 28.67 -3.00
C GLU A 234 35.05 30.00 -2.55
N ALA A 235 34.17 29.93 -1.54
CA ALA A 235 34.02 30.97 -0.51
C ALA A 235 33.16 30.47 0.67
N THR A 236 33.85 30.20 1.78
CA THR A 236 33.49 30.47 3.19
C THR A 236 32.14 30.04 3.78
N ALA A 237 32.26 29.34 4.90
CA ALA A 237 31.22 29.04 5.89
C ALA A 237 30.43 30.29 6.36
N ALA A 238 29.10 30.24 6.21
CA ALA A 238 28.13 30.81 7.13
C ALA A 238 26.71 30.32 6.77
N GLN A 239 25.84 30.23 7.78
CA GLN A 239 24.36 30.16 7.71
C GLN A 239 23.69 28.78 7.60
N MET A 240 23.70 28.09 8.74
CA MET A 240 22.52 27.40 9.28
C MET A 240 21.42 28.43 9.59
N ALA A 241 20.30 28.42 8.86
CA ALA A 241 18.94 28.71 9.36
C ALA A 241 17.93 28.83 8.21
N SER A 242 16.74 28.30 8.47
CA SER A 242 15.46 28.51 7.77
C SER A 242 15.25 27.86 6.40
N TYR A 243 14.44 26.81 6.39
CA TYR A 243 13.28 26.76 5.49
C TYR A 243 12.08 26.24 6.29
N ALA A 244 11.17 27.17 6.55
CA ALA A 244 9.80 26.95 6.99
C ALA A 244 8.94 26.51 5.79
#